data_AF-A0AAX3J9M4-F1
#
_entry.id   AF-A0AAX3J9M4-F1
#
_cell.length_a   1.000
_cell.length_b   1.000
_cell.length_c   1.000
_cell.angle_alpha   90.00
_cell.angle_beta   90.00
_cell.angle_gamma   90.00
#
_symmetry.space_group_name_H-M   'P 1'
#
loop_
_entity.id
_entity.type
_entity.pdbx_description
1 polymer ?
#
loop_
_entity_poly.entity_id
_entity_poly.type
_entity_poly.pdbx_seq_one_letter_code
_entity_poly.pdbx_strand_id
1 'polypeptide(L)'
;MRDRYNALLYAIGGLVETTDIVRKLFDGVVPERASEIESIANDYDAQFRLIADREGFNLDAGGFSAIQYTSRSMRQMWLFGYAGRQALHCYTSLIVLFKSFGTTLDINEINKIPDQAAEDEAFKSILDAVKDLSTAFYEDDFEWPVAIPDPEKGRPSDLERAAVYDLTCMATAYVFLHELKHVIFSAEGNAPEDPKDEEYLCDQFAKDMMISKIDQYAASSGYPPEKVRMKRMMGITLASAFILFATGRNRLAGSETHPPIYGRWSATVQDVNLPEDDWFWLYFSSFALTLLKYHSITIQPKIVKDYKSLCFDLIADLENGI
;
A
#
# COMPACT_ATOMS: atom_id res chain seq x y z
N MET A 1 2.30 -23.12 8.11
CA MET A 1 2.09 -21.75 7.57
C MET A 1 0.74 -21.11 7.95
N ARG A 2 -0.20 -21.81 8.63
CA ARG A 2 -1.51 -21.23 9.03
C ARG A 2 -1.50 -20.39 10.31
N ASP A 3 -0.53 -20.59 11.22
CA ASP A 3 -0.61 -20.03 12.58
C ASP A 3 0.20 -18.74 12.82
N ARG A 4 0.78 -18.12 11.78
CA ARG A 4 1.66 -16.93 11.91
C ARG A 4 1.08 -15.61 11.35
N TYR A 5 -0.17 -15.59 10.91
CA TYR A 5 -0.75 -14.49 10.13
C TYR A 5 -1.99 -13.86 10.79
N ASN A 6 -1.93 -13.50 12.08
CA ASN A 6 -3.05 -12.83 12.78
C ASN A 6 -2.70 -11.40 13.22
N ALA A 7 -1.68 -10.75 12.67
CA ALA A 7 -1.22 -9.46 13.20
C ALA A 7 -2.23 -8.32 13.01
N LEU A 8 -2.91 -8.25 11.86
CA LEU A 8 -3.91 -7.21 11.61
C LEU A 8 -5.12 -7.30 12.56
N LEU A 9 -5.49 -8.53 12.95
CA LEU A 9 -6.58 -8.79 13.90
C LEU A 9 -6.33 -8.18 15.26
N TYR A 10 -5.11 -8.38 15.78
CA TYR A 10 -4.77 -7.91 17.12
C TYR A 10 -4.52 -6.41 17.14
N ALA A 11 -4.19 -5.78 16.01
CA ALA A 11 -4.08 -4.33 15.91
C ALA A 11 -5.45 -3.63 16.06
N ILE A 12 -6.54 -4.38 15.80
CA ILE A 12 -7.92 -3.92 15.86
C ILE A 12 -8.59 -4.36 17.18
N GLY A 13 -8.22 -5.51 17.76
CA GLY A 13 -8.75 -6.00 19.04
C GLY A 13 -7.77 -5.91 20.22
N GLY A 14 -8.04 -4.99 21.16
CA GLY A 14 -7.18 -4.76 22.34
C GLY A 14 -7.15 -5.91 23.36
N LEU A 15 -5.92 -6.31 23.75
CA LEU A 15 -5.49 -6.90 25.05
C LEU A 15 -4.06 -7.48 25.03
N VAL A 16 -3.24 -7.08 24.05
CA VAL A 16 -1.79 -7.34 23.99
C VAL A 16 -1.10 -5.98 23.90
N GLU A 17 0.10 -5.81 24.48
CA GLU A 17 0.88 -4.59 24.26
C GLU A 17 1.01 -4.33 22.75
N THR A 18 0.62 -3.14 22.30
CA THR A 18 0.49 -2.78 20.87
C THR A 18 1.79 -2.98 20.09
N THR A 19 2.93 -2.82 20.76
CA THR A 19 4.26 -3.15 20.25
C THR A 19 4.38 -4.62 19.84
N ASP A 20 3.86 -5.57 20.62
CA ASP A 20 3.97 -7.01 20.32
C ASP A 20 3.13 -7.43 19.10
N ILE A 21 2.07 -6.67 18.82
CA ILE A 21 1.23 -6.89 17.65
C ILE A 21 1.94 -6.46 16.37
N VAL A 22 2.56 -5.28 16.39
CA VAL A 22 3.35 -4.79 15.25
C VAL A 22 4.60 -5.67 15.05
N ARG A 23 5.20 -6.19 16.12
CA ARG A 23 6.26 -7.21 16.01
C ARG A 23 5.78 -8.47 15.28
N LYS A 24 4.62 -9.02 15.65
CA LYS A 24 4.02 -10.16 14.94
C LYS A 24 3.71 -9.86 13.47
N LEU A 25 3.40 -8.60 13.13
CA LEU A 25 3.23 -8.19 11.73
C LEU A 25 4.55 -8.35 10.97
N PHE A 26 5.65 -7.85 11.52
CA PHE A 26 6.97 -7.98 10.92
C PHE A 26 7.42 -9.45 10.82
N ASP A 27 7.15 -10.27 11.84
CA ASP A 27 7.40 -11.72 11.80
C ASP A 27 6.64 -12.41 10.65
N GLY A 28 5.45 -11.92 10.29
CA GLY A 28 4.66 -12.46 9.20
C GLY A 28 5.13 -11.99 7.81
N VAL A 29 5.61 -10.74 7.72
CA VAL A 29 5.90 -10.07 6.43
C VAL A 29 7.37 -10.20 6.03
N VAL A 30 8.29 -10.00 6.97
CA VAL A 30 9.75 -9.98 6.81
C VAL A 30 10.44 -10.79 7.92
N PRO A 31 10.10 -12.08 8.11
CA PRO A 31 10.64 -12.90 9.20
C PRO A 31 12.17 -12.97 9.22
N GLU A 32 12.82 -12.87 8.07
CA GLU A 32 14.29 -12.87 7.96
C GLU A 32 14.94 -11.60 8.55
N ARG A 33 14.16 -10.55 8.79
CA ARG A 33 14.59 -9.28 9.40
C ARG A 33 13.92 -9.00 10.75
N ALA A 34 13.09 -9.90 11.26
CA ALA A 34 12.38 -9.71 12.53
C ALA A 34 13.30 -9.29 13.68
N SER A 35 14.40 -10.02 13.89
CA SER A 35 15.39 -9.70 14.94
C SER A 35 16.13 -8.37 14.72
N GLU A 36 16.34 -7.98 13.47
CA GLU A 36 16.97 -6.69 13.13
C GLU A 36 16.01 -5.53 13.41
N ILE A 37 14.74 -5.67 13.02
CA ILE A 37 13.70 -4.68 13.31
C ILE A 37 13.51 -4.55 14.83
N GLU A 38 13.52 -5.67 15.56
CA GLU A 38 13.46 -5.66 17.02
C GLU A 38 14.66 -4.95 17.64
N SER A 39 15.88 -5.21 17.15
CA SER A 39 17.09 -4.50 17.60
C SER A 39 16.94 -3.00 17.36
N ILE A 40 16.58 -2.58 16.15
CA ILE A 40 16.36 -1.17 15.81
C ILE A 40 15.32 -0.55 16.75
N ALA A 41 14.17 -1.20 16.93
CA ALA A 41 13.13 -0.68 17.81
C ALA A 41 13.63 -0.51 19.25
N ASN A 42 14.45 -1.43 19.76
CA ASN A 42 15.04 -1.32 21.10
C ASN A 42 16.14 -0.25 21.18
N ASP A 43 16.99 -0.15 20.17
CA ASP A 43 18.14 0.78 20.12
C ASP A 43 17.66 2.24 20.12
N TYR A 44 16.50 2.52 19.50
CA TYR A 44 15.91 3.87 19.41
C TYR A 44 14.70 4.08 20.35
N ASP A 45 14.42 3.14 21.25
CA ASP A 45 13.21 3.11 22.13
C ASP A 45 11.91 3.39 21.36
N ALA A 46 11.80 2.81 20.16
CA ALA A 46 10.64 2.97 19.29
C ALA A 46 9.45 2.19 19.85
N GLN A 47 8.34 2.88 20.11
CA GLN A 47 7.14 2.29 20.68
C GLN A 47 5.95 2.43 19.74
N PHE A 48 5.28 1.33 19.42
CA PHE A 48 4.06 1.34 18.62
C PHE A 48 2.86 1.46 19.55
N ARG A 49 2.12 2.55 19.46
CA ARG A 49 1.04 2.88 20.40
C ARG A 49 -0.29 3.04 19.66
N LEU A 50 -1.24 2.15 19.96
CA LEU A 50 -2.64 2.38 19.62
C LEU A 50 -3.17 3.52 20.50
N ILE A 51 -3.57 4.62 19.88
CA ILE A 51 -4.17 5.76 20.56
C ILE A 51 -5.70 5.74 20.38
N ALA A 52 -6.39 6.58 21.17
CA ALA A 52 -7.83 6.75 21.04
C ALA A 52 -8.22 7.19 19.63
N ASP A 53 -9.43 6.81 19.22
CA ASP A 53 -9.99 7.14 17.90
C ASP A 53 -9.89 8.65 17.60
N ARG A 54 -9.56 8.95 16.35
CA ARG A 54 -9.39 10.30 15.79
C ARG A 54 -9.81 10.29 14.34
N GLU A 55 -10.44 11.38 13.90
CA GLU A 55 -10.80 11.61 12.51
C GLU A 55 -9.55 11.57 11.61
N GLY A 56 -9.72 11.08 10.38
CA GLY A 56 -8.65 11.00 9.39
C GLY A 56 -7.86 9.70 9.43
N PHE A 57 -6.80 9.66 8.61
CA PHE A 57 -5.74 8.66 8.72
C PHE A 57 -4.69 9.16 9.72
N ASN A 58 -4.51 8.43 10.81
CA ASN A 58 -3.60 8.74 11.90
C ASN A 58 -2.60 7.59 12.03
N LEU A 59 -1.43 7.80 11.46
CA LEU A 59 -0.27 6.94 11.59
C LEU A 59 0.95 7.84 11.42
N ASP A 60 1.61 8.16 12.53
CA ASP A 60 2.73 9.11 12.54
C ASP A 60 3.74 8.78 13.64
N ALA A 61 5.01 9.07 13.36
CA ALA A 61 6.06 9.16 14.36
C ALA A 61 5.84 10.42 15.23
N GLY A 62 5.13 10.25 16.34
CA GLY A 62 4.95 11.28 17.35
C GLY A 62 6.23 11.57 18.14
N GLY A 63 6.21 12.64 18.93
CA GLY A 63 7.31 12.95 19.85
C GLY A 63 7.61 11.82 20.84
N PHE A 64 8.86 11.75 21.31
CA PHE A 64 9.36 10.73 22.25
C PHE A 64 9.35 9.28 21.67
N SER A 65 9.85 9.10 20.44
CA SER A 65 10.02 7.80 19.79
C SER A 65 8.75 6.94 19.65
N ALA A 66 7.57 7.57 19.71
CA ALA A 66 6.30 6.86 19.71
C ALA A 66 5.65 6.90 18.34
N ILE A 67 5.50 5.76 17.68
CA ILE A 67 4.73 5.61 16.44
C ILE A 67 3.28 5.37 16.84
N GLN A 68 2.44 6.38 16.64
CA GLN A 68 1.05 6.39 17.07
C GLN A 68 0.14 6.00 15.92
N TYR A 69 -0.89 5.21 16.19
CA TYR A 69 -1.89 4.84 15.19
C TYR A 69 -3.27 4.61 15.81
N THR A 70 -4.32 4.65 15.00
CA THR A 70 -5.71 4.36 15.41
C THR A 70 -6.26 3.07 14.79
N SER A 71 -7.27 2.47 15.42
CA SER A 71 -8.03 1.34 14.85
C SER A 71 -8.64 1.73 13.50
N ARG A 72 -9.30 2.90 13.45
CA ARG A 72 -9.79 3.53 12.22
C ARG A 72 -8.77 3.51 11.08
N SER A 73 -7.51 3.86 11.33
CA SER A 73 -6.46 3.89 10.30
C SER A 73 -6.14 2.50 9.76
N MET A 74 -6.12 1.48 10.63
CA MET A 74 -5.93 0.08 10.24
C MET A 74 -7.13 -0.44 9.42
N ARG A 75 -8.35 -0.05 9.79
CA ARG A 75 -9.58 -0.38 9.06
C ARG A 75 -9.64 0.31 7.68
N GLN A 76 -9.14 1.54 7.57
CA GLN A 76 -9.00 2.23 6.28
C GLN A 76 -8.03 1.47 5.35
N MET A 77 -6.86 1.05 5.84
CA MET A 77 -5.92 0.25 5.07
C MET A 77 -6.54 -1.09 4.62
N TRP A 78 -7.35 -1.71 5.49
CA TRP A 78 -8.07 -2.93 5.15
C TRP A 78 -9.05 -2.74 4.00
N LEU A 79 -9.94 -1.75 4.09
CA LEU A 79 -10.87 -1.43 3.00
C LEU A 79 -10.12 -1.10 1.71
N PHE A 80 -9.03 -0.36 1.80
CA PHE A 80 -8.21 0.00 0.65
C PHE A 80 -7.52 -1.20 -0.01
N GLY A 81 -7.14 -2.23 0.76
CA GLY A 81 -6.69 -3.51 0.20
C GLY A 81 -7.73 -4.15 -0.75
N TYR A 82 -9.02 -4.02 -0.42
CA TYR A 82 -10.11 -4.47 -1.30
C TYR A 82 -10.27 -3.58 -2.53
N ALA A 83 -9.91 -2.30 -2.47
CA ALA A 83 -9.82 -1.47 -3.67
C ALA A 83 -8.74 -2.00 -4.63
N GLY A 84 -7.59 -2.44 -4.10
CA GLY A 84 -6.54 -3.09 -4.90
C GLY A 84 -7.02 -4.37 -5.60
N ARG A 85 -7.85 -5.19 -4.94
CA ARG A 85 -8.52 -6.34 -5.57
C ARG A 85 -9.48 -5.91 -6.67
N GLN A 86 -10.31 -4.92 -6.39
CA GLN A 86 -11.31 -4.45 -7.35
C GLN A 86 -10.65 -3.82 -8.58
N ALA A 87 -9.48 -3.19 -8.43
CA ALA A 87 -8.72 -2.69 -9.56
C ALA A 87 -8.23 -3.79 -10.52
N LEU A 88 -7.84 -4.96 -9.98
CA LEU A 88 -7.52 -6.11 -10.82
C LEU A 88 -8.74 -6.56 -11.63
N HIS A 89 -9.90 -6.65 -10.99
CA HIS A 89 -11.16 -6.97 -11.67
C HIS A 89 -11.48 -5.98 -12.80
N CYS A 90 -11.24 -4.68 -12.56
CA CYS A 90 -11.56 -3.63 -13.53
C CYS A 90 -10.67 -3.68 -14.79
N TYR A 91 -9.35 -3.92 -14.65
CA TYR A 91 -8.41 -3.64 -15.76
C TYR A 91 -7.41 -4.74 -16.10
N THR A 92 -7.21 -5.76 -15.26
CA THR A 92 -6.16 -6.77 -15.53
C THR A 92 -6.36 -7.48 -16.87
N SER A 93 -7.55 -8.02 -17.11
CA SER A 93 -7.86 -8.71 -18.37
C SER A 93 -7.75 -7.79 -19.58
N LEU A 94 -8.18 -6.53 -19.43
CA LEU A 94 -8.09 -5.53 -20.49
C LEU A 94 -6.64 -5.24 -20.85
N ILE A 95 -5.79 -4.95 -19.87
CA ILE A 95 -4.36 -4.68 -20.07
C ILE A 95 -3.67 -5.88 -20.76
N VAL A 96 -3.98 -7.11 -20.33
CA VAL A 96 -3.47 -8.34 -20.96
C VAL A 96 -3.88 -8.44 -22.43
N LEU A 97 -5.14 -8.12 -22.75
CA LEU A 97 -5.66 -8.15 -24.12
C LEU A 97 -5.01 -7.06 -24.98
N PHE A 98 -4.96 -5.80 -24.52
CA PHE A 98 -4.33 -4.69 -25.25
C PHE A 98 -2.87 -5.01 -25.59
N LYS A 99 -2.14 -5.57 -24.61
CA LYS A 99 -0.77 -6.05 -24.84
C LYS A 99 -0.70 -7.16 -25.89
N SER A 100 -1.54 -8.19 -25.76
CA SER A 100 -1.51 -9.38 -26.62
C SER A 100 -1.82 -9.05 -28.08
N PHE A 101 -2.65 -8.04 -28.33
CA PHE A 101 -2.99 -7.57 -29.67
C PHE A 101 -2.12 -6.40 -30.15
N GLY A 102 -1.25 -5.85 -29.29
CA GLY A 102 -0.46 -4.66 -29.60
C GLY A 102 -1.33 -3.44 -29.90
N THR A 103 -2.48 -3.33 -29.23
CA THR A 103 -3.46 -2.26 -29.46
C THR A 103 -3.37 -1.15 -28.42
N THR A 104 -4.03 -0.03 -28.71
CA THR A 104 -4.06 1.14 -27.83
C THR A 104 -5.05 0.93 -26.70
N LEU A 105 -4.57 1.10 -25.46
CA LEU A 105 -5.41 1.30 -24.29
C LEU A 105 -5.97 2.73 -24.37
N ASP A 106 -7.27 2.84 -24.62
CA ASP A 106 -8.01 4.10 -24.65
C ASP A 106 -9.20 4.02 -23.70
N ILE A 107 -9.23 4.89 -22.70
CA ILE A 107 -10.29 4.92 -21.68
C ILE A 107 -11.67 5.18 -22.30
N ASN A 108 -11.76 5.96 -23.38
CA ASN A 108 -13.03 6.23 -24.04
C ASN A 108 -13.60 4.99 -24.72
N GLU A 109 -12.74 4.13 -25.27
CA GLU A 109 -13.17 2.86 -25.85
C GLU A 109 -13.48 1.83 -24.76
N ILE A 110 -12.67 1.78 -23.70
CA ILE A 110 -12.92 0.90 -22.55
C ILE A 110 -14.27 1.22 -21.90
N ASN A 111 -14.63 2.49 -21.75
CA ASN A 111 -15.92 2.91 -21.19
C ASN A 111 -17.14 2.43 -21.99
N LYS A 112 -16.96 1.98 -23.23
CA LYS A 112 -18.04 1.42 -24.07
C LYS A 112 -18.20 -0.08 -23.88
N ILE A 113 -17.26 -0.74 -23.20
CA ILE A 113 -17.33 -2.19 -22.92
C ILE A 113 -18.49 -2.44 -21.94
N PRO A 114 -19.37 -3.42 -22.21
CA PRO A 114 -20.42 -3.81 -21.26
C PRO A 114 -19.86 -4.09 -19.87
N ASP A 115 -20.61 -3.70 -18.85
CA ASP A 115 -20.30 -3.89 -17.42
C ASP A 115 -19.05 -3.15 -16.88
N GLN A 116 -18.22 -2.53 -17.72
CA GLN A 116 -17.05 -1.77 -17.26
C GLN A 116 -17.43 -0.66 -16.28
N ALA A 117 -18.51 0.06 -16.56
CA ALA A 117 -19.01 1.12 -15.67
C ALA A 117 -19.43 0.58 -14.29
N ALA A 118 -19.94 -0.66 -14.23
CA ALA A 118 -20.31 -1.28 -12.96
C ALA A 118 -19.07 -1.68 -12.15
N GLU A 119 -18.02 -2.17 -12.80
CA GLU A 119 -16.74 -2.49 -12.15
C GLU A 119 -16.06 -1.21 -11.60
N ASP A 120 -16.09 -0.11 -12.36
CA ASP A 120 -15.57 1.19 -11.92
C ASP A 120 -16.38 1.76 -10.74
N GLU A 121 -17.72 1.63 -10.75
CA GLU A 121 -18.54 2.08 -9.63
C GLU A 121 -18.33 1.22 -8.38
N ALA A 122 -18.08 -0.08 -8.54
CA ALA A 122 -17.72 -0.96 -7.42
C ALA A 122 -16.37 -0.54 -6.80
N PHE A 123 -15.37 -0.18 -7.62
CA PHE A 123 -14.11 0.39 -7.14
C PHE A 123 -14.34 1.70 -6.39
N LYS A 124 -15.10 2.62 -7.01
CA LYS A 124 -15.43 3.92 -6.43
C LYS A 124 -16.15 3.77 -5.08
N SER A 125 -17.10 2.85 -4.96
CA SER A 125 -17.87 2.59 -3.73
C SER A 125 -16.96 2.16 -2.57
N ILE A 126 -15.89 1.41 -2.84
CA ILE A 126 -14.92 1.02 -1.81
C ILE A 126 -14.14 2.25 -1.33
N LEU A 127 -13.66 3.09 -2.25
CA LEU A 127 -12.94 4.32 -1.90
C LEU A 127 -13.82 5.31 -1.14
N ASP A 128 -15.09 5.44 -1.53
CA ASP A 128 -16.06 6.26 -0.82
C ASP A 128 -16.28 5.73 0.60
N ALA A 129 -16.36 4.40 0.80
CA ALA A 129 -16.41 3.81 2.15
C ALA A 129 -15.16 4.11 2.99
N VAL A 130 -13.96 4.17 2.38
CA VAL A 130 -12.74 4.59 3.11
C VAL A 130 -12.83 6.06 3.53
N LYS A 131 -13.39 6.94 2.67
CA LYS A 131 -13.63 8.36 3.02
C LYS A 131 -14.65 8.49 4.13
N ASP A 132 -15.76 7.76 4.04
CA ASP A 132 -16.83 7.78 5.03
C ASP A 132 -16.30 7.36 6.40
N LEU A 133 -15.50 6.29 6.48
CA LEU A 133 -14.80 5.88 7.71
C LEU A 133 -13.82 6.96 8.20
N SER A 134 -13.11 7.62 7.28
CA SER A 134 -12.17 8.69 7.62
C SER A 134 -12.87 9.86 8.29
N THR A 135 -14.05 10.26 7.82
CA THR A 135 -14.80 11.44 8.31
C THR A 135 -15.91 11.12 9.30
N ALA A 136 -16.15 9.85 9.63
CA ALA A 136 -17.15 9.45 10.62
C ALA A 136 -16.87 10.10 11.98
N PHE A 137 -17.90 10.57 12.67
CA PHE A 137 -17.72 11.25 13.95
C PHE A 137 -17.19 10.28 15.01
N TYR A 138 -17.81 9.10 15.14
CA TYR A 138 -17.25 7.97 15.86
C TYR A 138 -16.99 6.79 14.91
N GLU A 139 -15.95 6.01 15.21
CA GLU A 139 -15.66 4.77 14.47
C GLU A 139 -16.85 3.78 14.46
N ASP A 140 -17.66 3.77 15.52
CA ASP A 140 -18.85 2.91 15.66
C ASP A 140 -20.03 3.35 14.78
N ASP A 141 -20.03 4.58 14.27
CA ASP A 141 -21.06 5.09 13.36
C ASP A 141 -20.88 4.58 11.92
N PHE A 142 -19.72 3.99 11.61
CA PHE A 142 -19.40 3.51 10.28
C PHE A 142 -20.12 2.20 9.94
N GLU A 143 -20.95 2.24 8.90
CA GLU A 143 -21.58 1.04 8.34
C GLU A 143 -20.60 0.25 7.46
N TRP A 144 -20.22 -0.93 7.92
CA TRP A 144 -19.27 -1.77 7.20
C TRP A 144 -19.86 -2.31 5.87
N PRO A 145 -19.16 -2.19 4.72
CA PRO A 145 -19.67 -2.70 3.45
C PRO A 145 -19.86 -4.22 3.47
N VAL A 146 -21.09 -4.69 3.14
CA VAL A 146 -21.48 -6.11 3.21
C VAL A 146 -20.58 -7.04 2.38
N ALA A 147 -20.05 -6.54 1.25
CA ALA A 147 -19.22 -7.32 0.34
C ALA A 147 -17.78 -7.52 0.85
N ILE A 148 -17.32 -6.72 1.81
CA ILE A 148 -15.98 -6.76 2.36
C ILE A 148 -16.04 -7.51 3.70
N PRO A 149 -15.28 -8.59 3.88
CA PRO A 149 -15.22 -9.25 5.17
C PRO A 149 -14.66 -8.30 6.24
N ASP A 150 -15.19 -8.47 7.43
CA ASP A 150 -14.73 -7.81 8.64
C ASP A 150 -13.28 -8.23 8.95
N PRO A 151 -12.34 -7.28 9.17
CA PRO A 151 -10.96 -7.60 9.51
C PRO A 151 -10.84 -8.42 10.80
N GLU A 152 -11.82 -8.37 11.71
CA GLU A 152 -11.85 -9.14 12.97
C GLU A 152 -12.04 -10.66 12.78
N LYS A 153 -12.39 -11.11 11.57
CA LYS A 153 -12.55 -12.54 11.26
C LYS A 153 -11.26 -13.22 10.81
N GLY A 154 -10.19 -12.45 10.62
CA GLY A 154 -8.85 -12.94 10.34
C GLY A 154 -8.62 -13.29 8.89
N ARG A 155 -7.51 -13.99 8.64
CA ARG A 155 -7.11 -14.35 7.28
C ARG A 155 -8.17 -15.24 6.63
N PRO A 156 -8.79 -14.81 5.51
CA PRO A 156 -9.79 -15.59 4.81
C PRO A 156 -9.22 -16.91 4.28
N SER A 157 -10.09 -17.91 4.10
CA SER A 157 -9.71 -19.22 3.55
C SER A 157 -9.68 -19.24 2.02
N ASP A 158 -10.48 -18.38 1.38
CA ASP A 158 -10.51 -18.27 -0.07
C ASP A 158 -9.24 -17.58 -0.57
N LEU A 159 -8.67 -18.09 -1.68
CA LEU A 159 -7.34 -17.68 -2.12
C LEU A 159 -7.23 -16.19 -2.46
N GLU A 160 -8.31 -15.62 -2.99
CA GLU A 160 -8.31 -14.25 -3.45
C GLU A 160 -8.37 -13.26 -2.28
N ARG A 161 -9.34 -13.40 -1.36
CA ARG A 161 -9.39 -12.54 -0.16
C ARG A 161 -8.22 -12.82 0.78
N ALA A 162 -7.67 -14.05 0.76
CA ALA A 162 -6.41 -14.35 1.43
C ALA A 162 -5.23 -13.58 0.84
N ALA A 163 -5.18 -13.41 -0.50
CA ALA A 163 -4.17 -12.57 -1.14
C ALA A 163 -4.33 -11.10 -0.75
N VAL A 164 -5.58 -10.60 -0.68
CA VAL A 164 -5.86 -9.24 -0.17
C VAL A 164 -5.36 -9.08 1.26
N TYR A 165 -5.69 -10.02 2.14
CA TYR A 165 -5.20 -10.02 3.52
C TYR A 165 -3.67 -9.93 3.59
N ASP A 166 -2.98 -10.78 2.82
CA ASP A 166 -1.52 -10.82 2.81
C ASP A 166 -0.92 -9.51 2.28
N LEU A 167 -1.49 -8.93 1.22
CA LEU A 167 -1.03 -7.65 0.64
C LEU A 167 -1.29 -6.47 1.59
N THR A 168 -2.45 -6.44 2.26
CA THR A 168 -2.73 -5.41 3.27
C THR A 168 -1.75 -5.49 4.43
N CYS A 169 -1.43 -6.69 4.93
CA CYS A 169 -0.41 -6.84 5.97
C CYS A 169 0.96 -6.31 5.51
N MET A 170 1.36 -6.59 4.27
CA MET A 170 2.59 -6.06 3.69
C MET A 170 2.56 -4.54 3.56
N ALA A 171 1.44 -3.98 3.14
CA ALA A 171 1.25 -2.53 3.06
C ALA A 171 1.34 -1.88 4.45
N THR A 172 0.69 -2.45 5.46
CA THR A 172 0.75 -1.94 6.84
C THR A 172 2.17 -2.03 7.41
N ALA A 173 2.89 -3.11 7.14
CA ALA A 173 4.30 -3.23 7.56
C ALA A 173 5.18 -2.17 6.92
N TYR A 174 4.96 -1.86 5.63
CA TYR A 174 5.67 -0.79 4.93
C TYR A 174 5.47 0.57 5.62
N VAL A 175 4.22 0.94 5.95
CA VAL A 175 3.93 2.23 6.58
C VAL A 175 4.55 2.31 7.99
N PHE A 176 4.52 1.23 8.78
CA PHE A 176 5.20 1.23 10.08
C PHE A 176 6.73 1.33 9.96
N LEU A 177 7.34 0.72 8.95
CA LEU A 177 8.78 0.87 8.69
C LEU A 177 9.14 2.28 8.24
N HIS A 178 8.24 2.95 7.48
CA HIS A 178 8.40 4.35 7.10
C HIS A 178 8.47 5.23 8.35
N GLU A 179 7.49 5.12 9.26
CA GLU A 179 7.51 5.88 10.52
C GLU A 179 8.68 5.53 11.44
N LEU A 180 9.11 4.26 11.45
CA LEU A 180 10.30 3.87 12.20
C LEU A 180 11.54 4.64 11.72
N LYS A 181 11.62 4.97 10.43
CA LYS A 181 12.74 5.77 9.93
C LYS A 181 12.67 7.23 10.38
N HIS A 182 11.49 7.83 10.49
CA HIS A 182 11.31 9.13 11.12
C HIS A 182 11.79 9.13 12.58
N VAL A 183 11.45 8.08 13.34
CA VAL A 183 11.95 7.91 14.72
C VAL A 183 13.48 7.87 14.76
N ILE A 184 14.10 7.10 13.87
CA ILE A 184 15.57 7.02 13.76
C ILE A 184 16.16 8.41 13.48
N PHE A 185 15.64 9.13 12.49
CA PHE A 185 16.14 10.47 12.14
C PHE A 185 16.04 11.46 13.30
N SER A 186 14.92 11.42 14.02
CA SER A 186 14.68 12.24 15.20
C SER A 186 15.66 11.91 16.34
N ALA A 187 15.87 10.62 16.62
CA ALA A 187 16.77 10.16 17.67
C ALA A 187 18.25 10.44 17.38
N GLU A 188 18.66 10.31 16.12
CA GLU A 188 20.04 10.57 15.68
C GLU A 188 20.32 12.07 15.43
N GLY A 189 19.27 12.90 15.33
CA GLY A 189 19.40 14.33 15.02
C GLY A 189 20.00 14.57 13.63
N ASN A 190 19.77 13.65 12.69
CA ASN A 190 20.36 13.65 11.35
C ASN A 190 19.32 13.57 10.22
N ALA A 191 18.08 13.97 10.51
CA ALA A 191 17.07 14.21 9.47
C ALA A 191 17.65 15.14 8.38
N PRO A 192 17.35 14.89 7.08
CA PRO A 192 17.69 15.82 6.01
C PRO A 192 17.16 17.24 6.27
N GLU A 193 17.85 18.25 5.74
CA GLU A 193 17.39 19.64 5.85
C GLU A 193 16.10 19.90 5.06
N ASP A 194 15.94 19.24 3.90
CA ASP A 194 14.68 19.25 3.14
C ASP A 194 13.77 18.10 3.63
N PRO A 195 12.59 18.39 4.20
CA PRO A 195 11.64 17.37 4.63
C PRO A 195 11.22 16.41 3.51
N LYS A 196 11.29 16.82 2.24
CA LYS A 196 10.99 15.95 1.11
C LYS A 196 12.03 14.85 0.93
N ASP A 197 13.30 15.17 1.18
CA ASP A 197 14.38 14.18 1.14
C ASP A 197 14.22 13.16 2.28
N GLU A 198 13.72 13.61 3.44
CA GLU A 198 13.38 12.72 4.56
C GLU A 198 12.33 11.68 4.14
N GLU A 199 11.23 12.10 3.52
CA GLU A 199 10.17 11.21 3.03
C GLU A 199 10.70 10.16 2.03
N TYR A 200 11.56 10.58 1.08
CA TYR A 200 12.18 9.65 0.13
C TYR A 200 13.10 8.63 0.82
N LEU A 201 13.84 9.05 1.84
CA LEU A 201 14.70 8.15 2.61
C LEU A 201 13.88 7.22 3.52
N CYS A 202 12.76 7.67 4.07
CA CYS A 202 11.82 6.83 4.81
C CYS A 202 11.18 5.76 3.90
N ASP A 203 10.73 6.14 2.71
CA ASP A 203 10.23 5.20 1.69
C ASP A 203 11.31 4.18 1.28
N GLN A 204 12.54 4.65 1.03
CA GLN A 204 13.64 3.79 0.63
C GLN A 204 14.05 2.82 1.75
N PHE A 205 14.08 3.28 3.00
CA PHE A 205 14.33 2.43 4.15
C PHE A 205 13.26 1.34 4.29
N ALA A 206 11.98 1.72 4.26
CA ALA A 206 10.88 0.77 4.40
C ALA A 206 10.90 -0.28 3.29
N LYS A 207 11.15 0.14 2.05
CA LYS A 207 11.32 -0.75 0.91
C LYS A 207 12.52 -1.69 1.09
N ASP A 208 13.70 -1.18 1.47
CA ASP A 208 14.91 -2.00 1.67
C ASP A 208 14.69 -3.08 2.72
N MET A 209 14.10 -2.70 3.87
CA MET A 209 13.72 -3.62 4.94
C MET A 209 12.76 -4.70 4.46
N MET A 210 11.99 -4.46 3.40
CA MET A 210 11.12 -5.47 2.81
C MET A 210 11.80 -6.31 1.71
N ILE A 211 12.80 -5.82 0.98
CA ILE A 211 13.22 -6.49 -0.27
C ILE A 211 14.69 -6.91 -0.38
N SER A 212 15.61 -6.37 0.40
CA SER A 212 17.04 -6.63 0.15
C SER A 212 17.58 -7.92 0.77
N LYS A 213 16.87 -8.52 1.75
CA LYS A 213 17.21 -9.84 2.33
C LYS A 213 16.29 -10.97 1.84
N ILE A 214 15.58 -10.76 0.73
CA ILE A 214 14.67 -11.76 0.14
C ILE A 214 15.35 -13.12 -0.08
N ASP A 215 16.63 -13.15 -0.47
CA ASP A 215 17.34 -14.42 -0.71
C ASP A 215 17.47 -15.26 0.57
N GLN A 216 17.56 -14.62 1.74
CA GLN A 216 17.55 -15.32 3.04
C GLN A 216 16.19 -15.96 3.31
N TYR A 217 15.11 -15.21 3.05
CA TYR A 217 13.76 -15.75 3.14
C TYR A 217 13.51 -16.88 2.15
N ALA A 218 13.92 -16.71 0.90
CA ALA A 218 13.78 -17.71 -0.16
C ALA A 218 14.51 -19.02 0.21
N ALA A 219 15.74 -18.92 0.74
CA ALA A 219 16.50 -20.08 1.20
C ALA A 219 15.79 -20.84 2.34
N SER A 220 15.13 -20.15 3.26
CA SER A 220 14.43 -20.78 4.40
C SER A 220 13.03 -21.31 4.06
N SER A 221 12.33 -20.67 3.13
CA SER A 221 10.93 -20.97 2.80
C SER A 221 10.76 -21.90 1.61
N GLY A 222 11.77 -21.98 0.73
CA GLY A 222 11.71 -22.70 -0.54
C GLY A 222 10.96 -21.94 -1.65
N TYR A 223 10.50 -20.71 -1.40
CA TYR A 223 9.90 -19.88 -2.44
C TYR A 223 10.97 -19.22 -3.32
N PRO A 224 10.76 -19.12 -4.64
CA PRO A 224 11.70 -18.41 -5.51
C PRO A 224 11.81 -16.92 -5.14
N PRO A 225 13.04 -16.34 -5.09
CA PRO A 225 13.26 -14.94 -4.71
C PRO A 225 12.41 -13.93 -5.50
N GLU A 226 12.25 -14.15 -6.80
CA GLU A 226 11.47 -13.27 -7.67
C GLU A 226 9.98 -13.26 -7.33
N LYS A 227 9.42 -14.38 -6.87
CA LYS A 227 8.01 -14.46 -6.43
C LYS A 227 7.78 -13.77 -5.10
N VAL A 228 8.76 -13.85 -4.20
CA VAL A 228 8.74 -13.10 -2.94
C VAL A 228 8.85 -11.60 -3.22
N ARG A 229 9.76 -11.19 -4.12
CA ARG A 229 9.94 -9.80 -4.55
C ARG A 229 8.67 -9.24 -5.17
N MET A 230 8.08 -9.96 -6.13
CA MET A 230 6.79 -9.62 -6.74
C MET A 230 5.72 -9.35 -5.68
N LYS A 231 5.49 -10.30 -4.76
CA LYS A 231 4.43 -10.18 -3.75
C LYS A 231 4.67 -9.01 -2.79
N ARG A 232 5.90 -8.83 -2.31
CA ARG A 232 6.24 -7.72 -1.41
C ARG A 232 6.15 -6.36 -2.10
N MET A 233 6.59 -6.26 -3.35
CA MET A 233 6.45 -5.03 -4.14
C MET A 233 4.98 -4.67 -4.38
N MET A 234 4.09 -5.64 -4.62
CA MET A 234 2.64 -5.37 -4.68
C MET A 234 2.13 -4.73 -3.37
N GLY A 235 2.52 -5.26 -2.20
CA GLY A 235 2.16 -4.69 -0.91
C GLY A 235 2.75 -3.29 -0.68
N ILE A 236 3.99 -3.06 -1.07
CA ILE A 236 4.64 -1.73 -1.01
C ILE A 236 3.88 -0.72 -1.89
N THR A 237 3.56 -1.08 -3.13
CA THR A 237 2.79 -0.18 -4.01
C THR A 237 1.35 0.04 -3.56
N LEU A 238 0.74 -0.94 -2.88
CA LEU A 238 -0.56 -0.77 -2.24
C LEU A 238 -0.50 0.31 -1.15
N ALA A 239 0.54 0.28 -0.29
CA ALA A 239 0.75 1.33 0.71
C ALA A 239 1.04 2.70 0.05
N SER A 240 1.93 2.74 -0.93
CA SER A 240 2.28 3.97 -1.65
C SER A 240 1.07 4.60 -2.35
N ALA A 241 0.16 3.79 -2.87
CA ALA A 241 -1.09 4.25 -3.44
C ALA A 241 -2.16 4.58 -2.38
N PHE A 242 -2.14 3.96 -1.20
CA PHE A 242 -2.98 4.38 -0.08
C PHE A 242 -2.60 5.79 0.37
N ILE A 243 -1.30 6.09 0.43
CA ILE A 243 -0.81 7.44 0.73
C ILE A 243 -1.36 8.46 -0.29
N LEU A 244 -1.40 8.14 -1.60
CA LEU A 244 -2.08 8.99 -2.61
C LEU A 244 -3.54 9.28 -2.20
N PHE A 245 -4.28 8.23 -1.86
CA PHE A 245 -5.71 8.33 -1.58
C PHE A 245 -5.99 9.09 -0.27
N ALA A 246 -5.24 8.80 0.78
CA ALA A 246 -5.34 9.47 2.08
C ALA A 246 -4.87 10.94 1.99
N THR A 247 -3.94 11.23 1.08
CA THR A 247 -3.50 12.58 0.75
C THR A 247 -4.57 13.27 -0.09
N GLY A 248 -5.29 14.24 0.49
CA GLY A 248 -6.33 14.97 -0.23
C GLY A 248 -5.86 15.53 -1.58
N ARG A 249 -6.75 15.61 -2.58
CA ARG A 249 -6.44 15.97 -3.98
C ARG A 249 -5.57 17.23 -4.14
N ASN A 250 -5.73 18.21 -3.26
CA ASN A 250 -4.96 19.46 -3.30
C ASN A 250 -3.46 19.30 -2.95
N ARG A 251 -3.03 18.09 -2.58
CA ARG A 251 -1.66 17.76 -2.19
C ARG A 251 -0.99 16.71 -3.09
N LEU A 252 -1.65 16.30 -4.18
CA LEU A 252 -1.06 15.30 -5.10
C LEU A 252 0.24 15.81 -5.73
N ALA A 253 0.30 17.11 -6.04
CA ALA A 253 1.50 17.80 -6.53
C ALA A 253 2.58 18.03 -5.45
N GLY A 254 2.39 17.47 -4.25
CA GLY A 254 3.24 17.67 -3.09
C GLY A 254 2.82 18.88 -2.26
N SER A 255 3.62 19.17 -1.25
CA SER A 255 3.48 20.33 -0.38
C SER A 255 4.86 20.91 -0.06
N GLU A 256 4.93 21.82 0.91
CA GLU A 256 6.23 22.29 1.43
C GLU A 256 7.02 21.15 2.07
N THR A 257 6.34 20.23 2.75
CA THR A 257 6.98 19.17 3.54
C THR A 257 6.93 17.78 2.92
N HIS A 258 6.07 17.56 1.92
CA HIS A 258 5.91 16.24 1.30
C HIS A 258 6.19 16.31 -0.21
N PRO A 259 6.91 15.34 -0.78
CA PRO A 259 7.17 15.29 -2.20
C PRO A 259 5.88 14.96 -2.99
N PRO A 260 5.83 15.29 -4.29
CA PRO A 260 4.72 14.90 -5.13
C PRO A 260 4.58 13.37 -5.23
N ILE A 261 3.34 12.90 -5.35
CA ILE A 261 3.07 11.46 -5.30
C ILE A 261 3.63 10.73 -6.52
N TYR A 262 3.61 11.32 -7.72
CA TYR A 262 4.27 10.73 -8.91
C TYR A 262 5.77 10.51 -8.67
N GLY A 263 6.41 11.41 -7.92
CA GLY A 263 7.82 11.32 -7.55
C GLY A 263 8.06 10.15 -6.60
N ARG A 264 7.23 9.99 -5.57
CA ARG A 264 7.29 8.85 -4.64
C ARG A 264 7.05 7.52 -5.35
N TRP A 265 6.05 7.45 -6.24
CA TRP A 265 5.76 6.26 -7.04
C TRP A 265 6.93 5.90 -7.95
N SER A 266 7.49 6.89 -8.67
CA SER A 266 8.67 6.69 -9.53
C SER A 266 9.85 6.14 -8.73
N ALA A 267 10.20 6.78 -7.61
CA ALA A 267 11.29 6.34 -6.74
C ALA A 267 11.05 4.94 -6.16
N THR A 268 9.80 4.60 -5.84
CA THR A 268 9.42 3.28 -5.32
C THR A 268 9.63 2.16 -6.34
N VAL A 269 9.42 2.43 -7.65
CA VAL A 269 9.43 1.37 -8.67
C VAL A 269 10.63 1.36 -9.61
N GLN A 270 11.44 2.43 -9.67
CA GLN A 270 12.52 2.60 -10.66
C GLN A 270 13.56 1.46 -10.71
N ASP A 271 13.94 0.92 -9.57
CA ASP A 271 14.99 -0.09 -9.35
C ASP A 271 14.41 -1.49 -9.09
N VAL A 272 13.11 -1.69 -9.32
CA VAL A 272 12.49 -3.00 -9.19
C VAL A 272 13.03 -3.94 -10.27
N ASN A 273 13.86 -4.89 -9.82
CA ASN A 273 14.41 -5.95 -10.65
C ASN A 273 13.43 -7.12 -10.79
N LEU A 274 12.42 -6.92 -11.64
CA LEU A 274 11.46 -7.92 -12.09
C LEU A 274 11.32 -7.85 -13.63
N PRO A 275 10.98 -8.96 -14.30
CA PRO A 275 10.69 -8.94 -15.73
C PRO A 275 9.64 -7.89 -16.10
N GLU A 276 9.72 -7.35 -17.32
CA GLU A 276 8.82 -6.28 -17.81
C GLU A 276 7.34 -6.70 -17.79
N ASP A 277 7.09 -8.00 -17.96
CA ASP A 277 5.75 -8.62 -17.94
C ASP A 277 5.41 -9.31 -16.61
N ASP A 278 6.12 -9.01 -15.54
CA ASP A 278 5.82 -9.57 -14.22
C ASP A 278 4.45 -9.08 -13.69
N TRP A 279 3.77 -9.95 -12.93
CA TRP A 279 2.44 -9.66 -12.37
C TRP A 279 2.42 -8.45 -11.44
N PHE A 280 3.56 -8.10 -10.83
CA PHE A 280 3.70 -6.86 -10.07
C PHE A 280 3.31 -5.63 -10.90
N TRP A 281 3.87 -5.52 -12.11
CA TRP A 281 3.62 -4.37 -12.99
C TRP A 281 2.18 -4.34 -13.47
N LEU A 282 1.58 -5.51 -13.72
CA LEU A 282 0.18 -5.61 -14.10
C LEU A 282 -0.75 -5.18 -12.96
N TYR A 283 -0.44 -5.61 -11.73
CA TYR A 283 -1.15 -5.20 -10.53
C TYR A 283 -1.08 -3.68 -10.34
N PHE A 284 0.13 -3.11 -10.36
CA PHE A 284 0.28 -1.68 -10.11
C PHE A 284 -0.29 -0.82 -11.25
N SER A 285 -0.16 -1.25 -12.51
CA SER A 285 -0.81 -0.58 -13.65
C SER A 285 -2.33 -0.59 -13.54
N SER A 286 -2.93 -1.74 -13.18
CA SER A 286 -4.38 -1.84 -12.96
C SER A 286 -4.83 -0.85 -11.88
N PHE A 287 -4.05 -0.76 -10.80
CA PHE A 287 -4.37 0.10 -9.67
C PHE A 287 -4.18 1.59 -9.97
N ALA A 288 -3.06 1.96 -10.58
CA ALA A 288 -2.80 3.32 -11.03
C ALA A 288 -3.90 3.79 -11.98
N LEU A 289 -4.30 2.98 -12.96
CA LEU A 289 -5.37 3.32 -13.90
C LEU A 289 -6.69 3.60 -13.18
N THR A 290 -7.14 2.74 -12.26
CA THR A 290 -8.35 3.00 -11.46
C THR A 290 -8.27 4.28 -10.64
N LEU A 291 -7.12 4.55 -10.00
CA LEU A 291 -6.94 5.72 -9.16
C LEU A 291 -6.93 7.01 -9.98
N LEU A 292 -6.22 7.04 -11.11
CA LEU A 292 -6.22 8.18 -12.02
C LEU A 292 -7.65 8.48 -12.51
N LYS A 293 -8.41 7.45 -12.87
CA LYS A 293 -9.81 7.60 -13.26
C LYS A 293 -10.68 8.13 -12.11
N TYR A 294 -10.53 7.60 -10.91
CA TYR A 294 -11.24 8.07 -9.71
C TYR A 294 -10.95 9.55 -9.42
N HIS A 295 -9.69 9.96 -9.57
CA HIS A 295 -9.27 11.35 -9.42
C HIS A 295 -9.55 12.20 -10.67
N SER A 296 -10.22 11.68 -11.69
CA SER A 296 -10.49 12.40 -12.95
C SER A 296 -9.21 12.99 -13.59
N ILE A 297 -8.09 12.28 -13.45
CA ILE A 297 -6.84 12.59 -14.12
C ILE A 297 -6.92 12.04 -15.54
N THR A 298 -6.49 12.83 -16.52
CA THR A 298 -6.55 12.45 -17.94
C THR A 298 -5.51 11.38 -18.23
N ILE A 299 -5.96 10.22 -18.70
CA ILE A 299 -5.11 9.11 -19.13
C ILE A 299 -4.99 9.17 -20.65
N GLN A 300 -3.78 9.35 -21.16
CA GLN A 300 -3.56 9.46 -22.61
C GLN A 300 -3.67 8.07 -23.27
N PRO A 301 -4.26 7.96 -24.48
CA PRO A 301 -4.26 6.71 -25.22
C PRO A 301 -2.82 6.22 -25.49
N LYS A 302 -2.53 4.96 -25.15
CA LYS A 302 -1.16 4.41 -25.27
C LYS A 302 -1.13 2.94 -25.67
N ILE A 303 -0.14 2.55 -26.46
CA ILE A 303 0.08 1.15 -26.86
C ILE A 303 0.71 0.41 -25.69
N VAL A 304 0.11 -0.69 -25.27
CA VAL A 304 0.64 -1.52 -24.18
C VAL A 304 1.69 -2.47 -24.76
N LYS A 305 2.98 -2.17 -24.58
CA LYS A 305 4.09 -3.03 -25.02
C LYS A 305 4.35 -4.14 -24.01
N ASP A 306 4.51 -3.71 -22.77
CA ASP A 306 4.73 -4.53 -21.59
C ASP A 306 4.09 -3.85 -20.38
N TYR A 307 3.96 -4.58 -19.28
CA TYR A 307 3.28 -4.06 -18.09
C TYR A 307 4.11 -2.98 -17.39
N LYS A 308 5.44 -3.09 -17.43
CA LYS A 308 6.35 -2.12 -16.82
C LYS A 308 6.26 -0.76 -17.52
N SER A 309 6.29 -0.73 -18.85
CA SER A 309 6.19 0.51 -19.62
C SER A 309 4.85 1.20 -19.36
N LEU A 310 3.76 0.44 -19.34
CA LEU A 310 2.43 0.96 -19.00
C LEU A 310 2.41 1.59 -17.59
N CYS A 311 3.05 0.94 -16.61
CA CYS A 311 3.15 1.47 -15.27
C CYS A 311 3.83 2.85 -15.23
N PHE A 312 4.98 3.00 -15.90
CA PHE A 312 5.68 4.29 -15.97
C PHE A 312 4.88 5.33 -16.76
N ASP A 313 4.20 4.94 -17.85
CA ASP A 313 3.35 5.85 -18.60
C ASP A 313 2.16 6.35 -17.77
N LEU A 314 1.61 5.53 -16.86
CA LEU A 314 0.54 5.95 -15.94
C LEU A 314 1.07 6.87 -14.84
N ILE A 315 2.29 6.65 -14.35
CA ILE A 315 2.95 7.61 -13.44
C ILE A 315 3.17 8.96 -14.13
N ALA A 316 3.54 8.96 -15.41
CA ALA A 316 3.67 10.18 -16.20
C ALA A 316 2.31 10.88 -16.42
N ASP A 317 1.21 10.13 -16.60
CA ASP A 317 -0.13 10.73 -16.64
C ASP A 317 -0.51 11.39 -15.30
N LEU A 318 -0.12 10.79 -14.16
CA LEU A 318 -0.27 11.41 -12.83
C LEU A 318 0.47 12.74 -12.77
N GLU A 319 1.75 12.76 -13.16
CA GLU A 319 2.59 13.96 -13.17
C GLU A 319 2.00 15.08 -14.03
N ASN A 320 1.54 14.75 -15.24
CA ASN A 320 0.96 15.74 -16.16
C ASN A 320 -0.44 16.22 -15.77
N GLY A 321 -1.13 15.47 -14.91
CA GLY A 321 -2.53 15.67 -14.57
C GLY A 321 -2.79 16.45 -13.28
N ILE A 322 -1.75 16.84 -12.55
CA ILE A 322 -1.84 17.49 -11.22
C ILE A 322 -1.30 18.90 -11.18
#